data_AF-A0A6A5AS04-F1
#
_entry.id   AF-A0A6A5AS04-F1
#
_cell.length_a   1.000
_cell.length_b   1.000
_cell.length_c   1.000
_cell.angle_alpha   90.00
_cell.angle_beta   90.00
_cell.angle_gamma   90.00
#
_symmetry.space_group_name_H-M   'P 1'
#
loop_
_entity.id
_entity.type
_entity.pdbx_description
1 polymer ?
#
loop_
_entity_poly.entity_id
_entity_poly.type
_entity_poly.pdbx_seq_one_letter_code
_entity_poly.pdbx_strand_id
1 'polypeptide(L)'
;ADCHQWFYDPVTQLIASKSHRGMCLDAYERKNYGVVHLYSCNATNVNQKWVVNDITGQIHHATHIGFCLDGPDNANGLVHLWSCKKTEANQKWSIKPVKA
;
A
#
# COMPACT_ATOMS: atom_id res chain seq x y z
N ALA A 1 11.73 -5.78 16.80
CA ALA A 1 10.87 -6.63 15.94
C ALA A 1 9.66 -5.83 15.42
N ASP A 2 9.83 -4.56 15.05
CA ASP A 2 8.74 -3.64 14.65
C ASP A 2 8.83 -3.18 13.18
N CYS A 3 9.85 -3.62 12.42
CA CYS A 3 10.11 -3.21 11.03
C CYS A 3 9.17 -3.78 9.96
N HIS A 4 8.15 -4.52 10.39
CA HIS A 4 7.19 -5.24 9.57
C HIS A 4 5.74 -4.87 9.93
N GLN A 5 5.57 -3.84 10.76
CA GLN A 5 4.27 -3.32 11.15
C GLN A 5 3.99 -1.99 10.46
N TRP A 6 2.76 -1.84 9.99
CA TRP A 6 2.26 -0.70 9.24
C TRP A 6 0.89 -0.30 9.77
N PHE A 7 0.60 1.00 9.77
CA PHE A 7 -0.68 1.54 10.20
C PHE A 7 -1.38 2.21 9.03
N TYR A 8 -2.62 1.81 8.79
CA TYR A 8 -3.50 2.48 7.85
C TYR A 8 -4.42 3.43 8.61
N ASP A 9 -4.46 4.68 8.19
CA ASP A 9 -5.43 5.67 8.65
C ASP A 9 -6.48 5.89 7.54
N PRO A 10 -7.75 5.50 7.74
CA PRO A 10 -8.79 5.65 6.72
C PRO A 10 -9.20 7.12 6.46
N VAL A 11 -8.92 8.04 7.39
CA VAL A 11 -9.24 9.47 7.24
C VAL A 11 -8.22 10.14 6.32
N THR A 12 -6.93 9.93 6.59
CA THR A 12 -5.86 10.49 5.76
C THR A 12 -5.50 9.62 4.57
N GLN A 13 -5.96 8.37 4.54
CA GLN A 13 -5.65 7.35 3.54
C GLN A 13 -4.14 7.03 3.43
N LEU A 14 -3.38 7.29 4.48
CA LEU A 14 -1.95 7.01 4.54
C LEU A 14 -1.69 5.62 5.10
N ILE A 15 -0.69 4.93 4.55
CA ILE A 15 -0.11 3.72 5.13
C ILE A 15 1.27 4.09 5.68
N ALA A 16 1.38 4.22 7.00
CA ALA A 16 2.59 4.68 7.69
C ALA A 16 3.41 3.51 8.23
N SER A 17 4.74 3.61 8.14
CA SER A 17 5.66 2.65 8.73
C SER A 17 5.72 2.83 10.25
N LYS A 18 5.55 1.75 11.02
CA LYS A 18 5.75 1.81 12.48
C LYS A 18 7.22 2.02 12.85
N SER A 19 8.14 1.41 12.10
CA SER A 19 9.58 1.49 12.39
C SER A 19 10.23 2.77 11.86
N HIS A 20 9.71 3.34 10.76
CA HIS A 20 10.21 4.59 10.18
C HIS A 20 9.17 5.69 10.41
N ARG A 21 9.15 6.24 11.62
CA ARG A 21 8.20 7.30 12.00
C ARG A 21 8.25 8.46 11.02
N GLY A 22 7.08 8.87 10.53
CA GLY A 22 6.95 9.95 9.55
C GLY A 22 7.16 9.51 8.11
N MET A 23 7.37 8.22 7.83
CA MET A 23 7.46 7.67 6.47
C MET A 23 6.20 6.90 6.09
N CYS A 24 5.69 7.18 4.89
CA CYS A 24 4.47 6.61 4.33
C CYS A 24 4.75 5.91 2.99
N LEU A 25 3.90 4.96 2.65
CA LEU A 25 3.93 4.25 1.37
C LEU A 25 3.54 5.20 0.23
N ASP A 26 4.42 5.36 -0.74
CA ASP A 26 4.29 6.29 -1.87
C ASP A 26 4.49 5.56 -3.21
N ALA A 27 3.62 5.83 -4.17
CA ALA A 27 3.73 5.31 -5.52
C ALA A 27 3.41 6.38 -6.57
N TYR A 28 4.44 6.99 -7.14
CA TYR A 28 4.29 8.13 -8.07
C TYR A 28 4.10 7.71 -9.54
N GLU A 29 4.37 6.45 -9.90
CA GLU A 29 4.28 5.98 -11.28
C GLU A 29 3.00 5.18 -11.55
N ARG A 30 2.05 5.75 -12.31
CA ARG A 30 0.83 5.04 -12.72
C ARG A 30 1.08 4.05 -13.87
N LYS A 31 1.81 2.96 -13.62
CA LYS A 31 2.09 1.89 -14.59
C LYS A 31 2.32 0.56 -13.88
N ASN A 32 2.24 -0.52 -14.64
CA ASN A 32 2.69 -1.83 -14.19
C ASN A 32 4.20 -1.78 -13.88
N TYR A 33 4.61 -2.39 -12.77
CA TYR A 33 5.94 -2.22 -12.16
C TYR A 33 6.25 -0.79 -11.70
N GLY A 34 5.21 0.03 -11.46
CA GLY A 34 5.39 1.36 -10.89
C GLY A 34 6.02 1.28 -9.50
N VAL A 35 7.03 2.11 -9.25
CA VAL A 35 7.80 2.06 -7.99
C VAL A 35 6.91 2.38 -6.79
N VAL A 36 6.99 1.52 -5.77
CA VAL A 36 6.44 1.78 -4.44
C VAL A 36 7.61 1.91 -3.46
N HIS A 37 7.64 2.98 -2.68
CA HIS A 37 8.74 3.28 -1.77
C HIS A 37 8.26 4.01 -0.51
N LEU A 38 9.18 4.24 0.42
CA LEU A 38 8.94 5.10 1.58
C LEU A 38 9.25 6.56 1.23
N TYR A 39 8.32 7.45 1.54
CA TYR A 39 8.53 8.89 1.44
C TYR A 39 7.95 9.61 2.67
N SER A 40 8.40 10.85 2.93
CA SER A 40 7.85 11.64 4.04
C SER A 40 6.34 11.74 3.93
N CYS A 41 5.64 11.39 5.02
CA CYS A 41 4.19 11.43 5.07
C CYS A 41 3.67 12.83 4.79
N ASN A 42 2.78 12.96 3.82
CA ASN A 42 2.11 14.20 3.50
C ASN A 42 0.64 13.93 3.19
N ALA A 43 -0.26 14.47 4.03
CA ALA A 43 -1.70 14.30 3.89
C ALA A 43 -2.28 14.91 2.61
N THR A 44 -1.57 15.77 1.88
CA THR A 44 -2.01 16.30 0.58
C THR A 44 -1.34 15.61 -0.62
N ASN A 45 -0.32 14.77 -0.39
CA ASN A 45 0.35 14.07 -1.47
C ASN A 45 -0.54 12.95 -2.03
N VAL A 46 -0.95 13.10 -3.28
CA VAL A 46 -1.85 12.18 -3.98
C VAL A 46 -1.24 10.81 -4.25
N ASN A 47 0.10 10.70 -4.25
CA ASN A 47 0.83 9.44 -4.46
C ASN A 47 0.86 8.54 -3.21
N GLN A 48 0.40 9.07 -2.07
CA GLN A 48 0.40 8.36 -0.79
C GLN A 48 -1.00 7.93 -0.36
N LYS A 49 -1.98 8.02 -1.27
CA LYS A 49 -3.39 7.76 -0.97
C LYS A 49 -3.75 6.33 -1.33
N TRP A 50 -4.13 5.57 -0.32
CA TRP A 50 -4.49 4.16 -0.45
C TRP A 50 -5.90 3.90 0.10
N VAL A 51 -6.64 3.05 -0.58
CA VAL A 51 -7.95 2.56 -0.15
C VAL A 51 -7.82 1.07 0.16
N VAL A 52 -8.01 0.73 1.42
CA VAL A 52 -7.95 -0.66 1.88
C VAL A 52 -9.34 -1.29 1.74
N ASN A 53 -9.42 -2.39 1.00
CA ASN A 53 -10.60 -3.24 0.94
C ASN A 53 -10.33 -4.50 1.76
N ASP A 54 -10.81 -4.50 3.00
CA ASP A 54 -10.63 -5.60 3.95
C ASP A 54 -11.45 -6.86 3.60
N ILE A 55 -12.50 -6.72 2.80
CA ILE A 55 -13.31 -7.84 2.29
C ILE A 55 -12.52 -8.63 1.23
N THR A 56 -11.87 -7.95 0.28
CA THR A 56 -11.09 -8.62 -0.79
C THR A 56 -9.63 -8.83 -0.43
N GLY A 57 -9.13 -8.12 0.59
CA GLY A 57 -7.72 -8.05 0.95
C GLY A 57 -6.89 -7.16 0.01
N GLN A 58 -7.50 -6.44 -0.93
CA GLN A 58 -6.77 -5.59 -1.87
C GLN A 58 -6.54 -4.19 -1.30
N ILE A 59 -5.36 -3.64 -1.57
CA ILE A 59 -5.03 -2.25 -1.26
C ILE A 59 -4.95 -1.51 -2.60
N HIS A 60 -5.95 -0.69 -2.87
CA HIS A 60 -6.06 0.09 -4.10
C HIS A 60 -5.33 1.43 -3.95
N HIS A 61 -4.69 1.90 -5.00
CA HIS A 61 -4.25 3.28 -5.04
C HIS A 61 -5.46 4.20 -5.30
N ALA A 62 -5.61 5.27 -4.50
CA ALA A 62 -6.82 6.08 -4.52
C ALA A 62 -6.92 7.00 -5.75
N THR A 63 -5.78 7.47 -6.28
CA THR A 63 -5.73 8.38 -7.45
C THR A 63 -5.25 7.70 -8.74
N HIS A 64 -4.34 6.73 -8.65
CA HIS A 64 -4.01 5.80 -9.73
C HIS A 64 -5.09 4.73 -9.89
N ILE A 65 -6.28 5.14 -10.32
CA ILE A 65 -7.46 4.26 -10.47
C ILE A 65 -7.12 3.05 -11.32
N GLY A 66 -7.48 1.85 -10.81
CA GLY A 66 -7.21 0.57 -11.44
C GLY A 66 -5.90 -0.10 -11.03
N PHE A 67 -5.07 0.55 -10.20
CA PHE A 67 -3.83 -0.01 -9.68
C PHE A 67 -3.94 -0.43 -8.21
N CYS A 68 -3.28 -1.52 -7.87
CA CYS A 68 -3.24 -2.15 -6.56
C CYS A 68 -1.79 -2.30 -6.09
N LEU A 69 -1.59 -2.37 -4.78
CA LEU A 69 -0.32 -2.79 -4.20
C LEU A 69 -0.13 -4.29 -4.46
N ASP A 70 0.96 -4.61 -5.17
CA ASP A 70 1.26 -5.94 -5.68
C ASP A 70 2.57 -6.43 -5.06
N GLY A 71 2.52 -7.64 -4.50
CA GLY A 71 3.69 -8.34 -4.00
C GLY A 71 4.45 -9.01 -5.15
N PRO A 72 5.77 -9.20 -5.04
CA PRO A 72 6.53 -9.88 -6.08
C PRO A 72 6.06 -11.33 -6.29
N ASP A 73 6.14 -11.81 -7.54
CA ASP A 73 5.85 -13.23 -7.86
C ASP A 73 6.77 -14.21 -7.11
N ASN A 74 7.98 -13.75 -6.79
CA ASN A 74 8.98 -14.50 -6.05
C ASN A 74 9.13 -13.89 -4.65
N ALA A 75 9.22 -14.72 -3.61
CA ALA A 75 9.13 -14.32 -2.19
C ALA A 75 10.12 -13.22 -1.70
N ASN A 76 11.11 -12.82 -2.50
CA ASN A 76 12.17 -11.88 -2.11
C ASN A 76 12.23 -10.58 -2.95
N GLY A 77 11.16 -10.23 -3.67
CA GLY A 77 11.11 -8.99 -4.46
C GLY A 77 10.54 -7.76 -3.72
N LEU A 78 10.55 -6.61 -4.40
CA LEU A 78 9.93 -5.38 -3.92
C LEU A 78 8.44 -5.35 -4.27
N VAL A 79 7.65 -4.73 -3.40
CA VAL A 79 6.27 -4.37 -3.73
C VAL A 79 6.26 -3.29 -4.81
N HIS A 80 5.23 -3.31 -5.66
CA HIS A 80 5.09 -2.39 -6.78
C HIS A 80 3.62 -2.13 -7.09
N LEU A 81 3.34 -1.19 -8.00
CA LEU A 81 2.01 -1.03 -8.56
C LEU A 81 1.80 -2.00 -9.71
N TRP A 82 0.63 -2.65 -9.68
CA TRP A 82 0.15 -3.46 -10.78
C TRP A 82 -1.34 -3.23 -11.01
N SER A 83 -1.79 -3.54 -12.23
CA SER A 83 -3.21 -3.53 -12.56
C SER A 83 -3.97 -4.47 -11.63
N CYS A 84 -5.02 -3.99 -10.99
CA CYS A 84 -5.79 -4.77 -10.02
C CYS A 84 -6.42 -6.01 -10.67
N LYS A 85 -6.18 -7.18 -10.07
CA LYS A 85 -6.75 -8.47 -10.46
C LYS A 85 -7.28 -9.19 -9.21
N LYS A 86 -8.60 -9.30 -9.06
CA LYS A 86 -9.24 -9.87 -7.85
C LYS A 86 -8.83 -11.32 -7.54
N THR A 87 -8.46 -12.08 -8.56
CA THR A 87 -8.03 -13.48 -8.45
C THR A 87 -6.56 -13.60 -8.09
N GLU A 88 -5.79 -12.52 -8.19
CA GLU A 88 -4.36 -12.55 -7.99
C GLU A 88 -4.02 -12.64 -6.51
N ALA A 89 -3.20 -13.63 -6.14
CA ALA A 89 -2.91 -13.93 -4.74
C ALA A 89 -1.90 -12.93 -4.15
N ASN A 90 -0.94 -12.47 -4.96
CA ASN A 90 0.09 -11.52 -4.53
C ASN A 90 -0.45 -10.08 -4.32
N GLN A 91 -1.71 -9.82 -4.69
CA GLN A 91 -2.41 -8.56 -4.40
C GLN A 91 -3.31 -8.64 -3.16
N LYS A 92 -3.29 -9.75 -2.42
CA LYS A 92 -4.11 -9.96 -1.22
C LYS A 92 -3.25 -9.84 0.02
N TRP A 93 -3.57 -8.86 0.85
CA TRP A 93 -2.85 -8.50 2.06
C TRP A 93 -3.66 -8.89 3.30
N SER A 94 -2.97 -9.42 4.32
CA SER A 94 -3.60 -9.65 5.62
C SER A 94 -3.70 -8.33 6.37
N ILE A 95 -4.90 -7.76 6.39
CA ILE A 95 -5.22 -6.54 7.14
C ILE A 95 -5.91 -6.94 8.45
N LYS A 96 -5.39 -6.44 9.57
CA LYS A 96 -6.00 -6.67 10.89
C LYS A 96 -6.43 -5.33 11.47
N PRO A 97 -7.69 -5.19 11.89
CA PRO A 97 -8.11 -4.03 12.67
C PRO A 97 -7.24 -3.93 13.93
N VAL A 98 -6.70 -2.73 14.19
CA VAL A 98 -6.06 -2.47 15.47
C VAL A 98 -7.19 -2.33 16.49
N LYS A 99 -7.17 -3.14 17.55
CA LYS A 99 -8.11 -2.97 18.66
C LYS A 99 -7.83 -1.60 19.30
N ALA A 100 -8.90 -0.83 19.51
CA ALA A 100 -8.87 0.42 20.26
C ALA A 100 -8.36 0.20 21.69
#